data_AF-A0A2X3BAN0-F1
#
_entry.id   AF-A0A2X3BAN0-F1
#
_cell.length_a   1.000
_cell.length_b   1.000
_cell.length_c   1.000
_cell.angle_alpha   90.00
_cell.angle_beta   90.00
_cell.angle_gamma   90.00
#
_symmetry.space_group_name_H-M   'P 1'
#
loop_
_entity.id
_entity.type
_entity.pdbx_description
1 polymer ?
#
loop_
_entity_poly.entity_id
_entity_poly.type
_entity_poly.pdbx_seq_one_letter_code
_entity_poly.pdbx_strand_id
1 'polypeptide(L)'
;MKKILLVALGSVSCSLLLNAAAPADIIKTKCQACHGANMEKQALGKSKIANAMTPEDIKKDLLGYKAGTLNHFGLGATMWGQAKALSDQEIDELSKYIPTLKK
;
A
#
# COMPACT_ATOMS: atom_id res chain seq x y z
N MET A 1 -8.81 33.24 -39.61
CA MET A 1 -7.56 33.96 -39.33
C MET A 1 -7.29 34.02 -37.83
N LYS A 2 -6.48 33.10 -37.30
CA LYS A 2 -5.47 33.40 -36.27
C LYS A 2 -4.55 32.18 -36.21
N LYS A 3 -3.43 32.31 -36.91
CA LYS A 3 -2.28 31.43 -36.77
C LYS A 3 -1.65 31.78 -35.42
N ILE A 4 -1.44 30.81 -34.53
CA ILE A 4 -0.30 30.84 -33.61
C ILE A 4 0.24 29.42 -33.51
N LEU A 5 1.29 29.21 -34.28
CA LEU A 5 2.33 28.21 -34.05
C LEU A 5 3.00 28.54 -32.71
N LEU A 6 3.23 27.54 -31.86
CA LEU A 6 4.35 27.54 -30.92
C LEU A 6 4.78 26.09 -30.70
N VAL A 7 5.81 25.73 -31.46
CA VAL A 7 6.69 24.59 -31.23
C VAL A 7 7.44 24.83 -29.93
N ALA A 8 7.36 23.88 -29.00
CA ALA A 8 8.35 23.74 -27.94
C ALA A 8 8.72 22.25 -27.84
N LEU A 9 9.86 21.96 -28.45
CA LEU A 9 10.59 20.70 -28.39
C LEU A 9 11.12 20.57 -26.95
N GLY A 10 10.35 19.89 -26.09
CA GLY A 10 10.77 19.53 -24.73
C GLY A 10 11.03 18.04 -24.69
N SER A 11 12.31 17.68 -24.59
CA SER A 11 12.83 16.32 -24.40
C SER A 11 11.88 15.44 -23.58
N VAL A 12 11.30 14.41 -24.22
CA VAL A 12 10.66 13.29 -23.52
C VAL A 12 11.79 12.50 -22.86
N SER A 13 12.24 13.01 -21.72
CA SER A 13 12.97 12.21 -20.74
C SER A 13 12.01 11.10 -20.35
N CYS A 14 12.37 9.87 -20.70
CA CYS A 14 11.69 8.65 -20.29
C CYS A 14 11.80 8.52 -18.76
N SER A 15 10.99 9.30 -18.04
CA SER A 15 10.65 9.03 -16.67
C SER A 15 9.85 7.74 -16.72
N LEU A 16 10.49 6.61 -16.38
CA LEU A 16 9.82 5.39 -15.99
C LEU A 16 8.85 5.78 -14.86
N LEU A 17 7.60 6.07 -15.22
CA LEU A 17 6.51 6.23 -14.29
C LEU A 17 6.30 4.86 -13.67
N LEU A 18 6.98 4.59 -12.55
CA LEU A 18 6.57 3.51 -11.65
C LEU A 18 5.17 3.90 -11.17
N ASN A 19 4.17 3.34 -11.84
CA ASN A 19 2.77 3.63 -11.56
C ASN A 19 2.37 2.86 -10.30
N ALA A 20 2.62 3.46 -9.13
CA ALA A 20 2.16 2.92 -7.85
C ALA A 20 0.64 2.70 -7.92
N ALA A 21 0.16 1.54 -7.48
CA ALA A 21 -1.27 1.26 -7.48
C ALA A 21 -1.95 2.03 -6.35
N ALA A 22 -3.19 2.49 -6.58
CA ALA A 22 -3.93 3.21 -5.56
C ALA A 22 -4.18 2.31 -4.32
N PRO A 23 -4.10 2.85 -3.08
CA PRO A 23 -4.29 2.07 -1.85
C PRO A 23 -5.58 1.26 -1.79
N ALA A 24 -6.68 1.82 -2.30
CA ALA A 24 -7.97 1.14 -2.35
C ALA A 24 -7.94 -0.12 -3.24
N ASP A 25 -7.25 -0.05 -4.39
CA ASP A 25 -7.12 -1.17 -5.31
C ASP A 25 -6.20 -2.26 -4.73
N ILE A 26 -5.13 -1.85 -4.04
CA ILE A 26 -4.26 -2.79 -3.32
C ILE A 26 -5.03 -3.53 -2.24
N ILE A 27 -5.82 -2.82 -1.42
CA ILE A 27 -6.63 -3.46 -0.38
C ILE A 27 -7.60 -4.47 -0.98
N LYS A 28 -8.33 -4.07 -2.03
CA LYS A 28 -9.32 -4.93 -2.69
C LYS A 28 -8.70 -6.21 -3.26
N THR A 29 -7.49 -6.12 -3.82
CA THR A 29 -6.85 -7.22 -4.54
C THR A 29 -5.94 -8.09 -3.66
N LYS A 30 -5.30 -7.54 -2.62
CA LYS A 30 -4.29 -8.23 -1.82
C LYS A 30 -4.66 -8.41 -0.35
N CYS A 31 -5.41 -7.48 0.25
CA CYS A 31 -5.57 -7.42 1.71
C CYS A 31 -6.93 -7.90 2.20
N GLN A 32 -7.99 -7.55 1.47
CA GLN A 32 -9.39 -7.67 1.90
C GLN A 32 -9.79 -9.11 2.25
N ALA A 33 -9.26 -10.11 1.52
CA ALA A 33 -9.61 -11.51 1.74
C ALA A 33 -9.37 -11.97 3.18
N CYS A 34 -8.33 -11.43 3.83
CA CYS A 34 -7.99 -11.76 5.22
C CYS A 34 -8.39 -10.64 6.20
N HIS A 35 -8.24 -9.38 5.82
CA HIS A 35 -8.40 -8.23 6.73
C HIS A 35 -9.78 -7.56 6.67
N GLY A 36 -10.65 -7.93 5.73
CA GLY A 36 -11.91 -7.22 5.48
C GLY A 36 -11.73 -6.01 4.56
N ALA A 37 -12.82 -5.54 3.97
CA ALA A 37 -12.78 -4.47 2.96
C ALA A 37 -12.36 -3.11 3.53
N ASN A 38 -12.60 -2.90 4.82
CA ASN A 38 -12.21 -1.71 5.56
C ASN A 38 -11.03 -1.99 6.50
N MET A 39 -10.34 -3.12 6.35
CA MET A 39 -9.25 -3.56 7.24
C MET A 39 -9.68 -3.70 8.72
N GLU A 40 -10.95 -4.05 8.92
CA GLU A 40 -11.65 -4.10 10.21
C GLU A 40 -11.55 -5.45 10.93
N LYS A 41 -10.98 -6.47 10.28
CA LYS A 41 -10.90 -7.83 10.83
C LYS A 41 -9.53 -8.14 11.38
N GLN A 42 -9.53 -8.95 12.43
CA GLN A 42 -8.35 -9.73 12.79
C GLN A 42 -8.14 -10.80 11.71
N ALA A 43 -7.11 -10.64 10.89
CA ALA A 43 -6.77 -11.60 9.86
C ALA A 43 -6.53 -12.98 10.49
N LEU A 44 -7.25 -13.97 9.94
CA LEU A 44 -7.24 -15.36 10.41
C LEU A 44 -7.53 -15.51 11.92
N GLY A 45 -8.24 -14.54 12.51
CA GLY A 45 -8.56 -14.51 13.94
C GLY A 45 -7.38 -14.21 14.87
N LYS A 46 -6.24 -13.76 14.34
CA LYS A 46 -5.01 -13.57 15.14
C LYS A 46 -4.39 -12.19 15.05
N SER A 47 -4.47 -11.51 13.90
CA SER A 47 -3.78 -10.22 13.74
C SER A 47 -4.40 -9.10 14.60
N LYS A 48 -3.67 -7.98 14.69
CA LYS A 48 -4.29 -6.69 15.06
C LYS A 48 -5.33 -6.29 14.00
N ILE A 49 -6.29 -5.45 14.39
CA ILE A 49 -7.22 -4.80 13.47
C ILE A 49 -6.51 -3.60 12.85
N ALA A 50 -6.18 -3.69 11.55
CA ALA A 50 -5.26 -2.75 10.92
C ALA A 50 -5.84 -1.33 10.79
N ASN A 51 -7.15 -1.16 10.56
CA ASN A 51 -7.75 0.19 10.53
C ASN A 51 -7.85 0.87 11.91
N ALA A 52 -7.55 0.18 13.00
CA ALA A 52 -7.46 0.75 14.35
C ALA A 52 -6.03 1.09 14.76
N MET A 53 -5.03 0.82 13.90
CA MET A 53 -3.63 1.14 14.13
C MET A 53 -3.30 2.57 13.65
N THR A 54 -2.18 3.11 14.15
CA THR A 54 -1.64 4.39 13.67
C THR A 54 -0.99 4.22 12.28
N PRO A 55 -0.93 5.28 11.45
CA PRO A 55 -0.17 5.23 10.21
C PRO A 55 1.29 4.79 10.41
N GLU A 56 1.94 5.26 11.47
CA GLU A 56 3.34 4.96 11.78
C GLU A 56 3.53 3.46 12.07
N ASP A 57 2.63 2.88 12.86
CA ASP A 57 2.67 1.44 13.17
C ASP A 57 2.41 0.59 11.94
N ILE A 58 1.44 0.98 11.09
CA ILE A 58 1.15 0.25 9.85
C ILE A 58 2.35 0.29 8.91
N LYS A 59 2.97 1.47 8.74
CA LYS A 59 4.16 1.63 7.90
C LYS A 59 5.31 0.77 8.41
N LYS A 60 5.58 0.81 9.72
CA LYS A 60 6.63 0.02 10.37
C LYS A 60 6.40 -1.48 10.19
N ASP A 61 5.17 -1.93 10.41
CA ASP A 61 4.82 -3.35 10.27
C ASP A 61 4.97 -3.81 8.82
N LEU A 62 4.46 -3.05 7.84
CA LEU A 62 4.59 -3.36 6.41
C LEU A 62 6.05 -3.42 5.95
N LEU A 63 6.90 -2.50 6.40
CA LEU A 63 8.34 -2.53 6.10
C LEU A 63 9.02 -3.76 6.75
N GLY A 64 8.66 -4.08 8.00
CA GLY A 64 9.16 -5.28 8.69
C GLY A 64 8.75 -6.58 7.99
N TYR A 65 7.52 -6.65 7.49
CA TYR A 65 7.07 -7.79 6.69
C TYR A 65 7.76 -7.85 5.33
N LYS A 66 7.95 -6.72 4.64
CA LYS A 66 8.68 -6.64 3.37
C LYS A 66 10.12 -7.13 3.53
N ALA A 67 10.77 -6.76 4.65
CA ALA A 67 12.11 -7.21 5.00
C ALA A 67 12.17 -8.70 5.44
N GLY A 68 11.03 -9.34 5.70
CA GLY A 68 10.98 -10.73 6.16
C GLY A 68 11.41 -10.92 7.62
N THR A 69 11.45 -9.85 8.42
CA THR A 69 11.94 -9.90 9.81
C THR A 69 10.84 -9.92 10.85
N LEU A 70 9.65 -9.41 10.49
CA LEU A 70 8.51 -9.31 11.41
C LEU A 70 7.64 -10.57 11.42
N ASN A 71 7.35 -11.11 12.60
CA ASN A 71 6.51 -12.30 12.77
C ASN A 71 5.43 -12.11 13.85
N HIS A 72 4.56 -11.12 13.70
CA HIS A 72 3.45 -10.96 14.63
C HIS A 72 2.50 -12.16 14.57
N PHE A 73 2.13 -12.67 15.75
CA PHE A 73 1.15 -13.74 15.95
C PHE A 73 1.46 -15.06 15.19
N GLY A 74 2.72 -15.27 14.79
CA GLY A 74 3.12 -16.43 13.99
C GLY A 74 2.66 -16.39 12.53
N LEU A 75 2.19 -15.23 12.03
CA LEU A 75 1.68 -15.03 10.67
C LEU A 75 2.67 -14.29 9.75
N GLY A 76 3.92 -14.11 10.18
CA GLY A 76 4.95 -13.38 9.43
C GLY A 76 5.12 -13.91 8.00
N ALA A 77 5.32 -15.23 7.85
CA ALA A 77 5.54 -15.85 6.54
C ALA A 77 4.40 -15.58 5.55
N THR A 78 3.15 -15.57 6.02
CA THR A 78 1.97 -15.23 5.19
C THR A 78 2.04 -13.77 4.73
N MET A 79 2.39 -12.85 5.63
CA MET A 79 2.47 -11.41 5.32
C MET A 79 3.73 -11.01 4.55
N TRP A 80 4.85 -11.73 4.67
CA TRP A 80 6.08 -11.45 3.93
C TRP A 80 5.85 -11.49 2.42
N GLY A 81 5.14 -12.50 1.92
CA GLY A 81 4.82 -12.60 0.50
C GLY A 81 3.96 -11.44 0.00
N GLN A 82 2.99 -11.00 0.81
CA GLN A 82 2.12 -9.88 0.46
C GLN A 82 2.88 -8.55 0.46
N ALA A 83 3.69 -8.30 1.49
CA ALA A 83 4.43 -7.06 1.67
C ALA A 83 5.63 -6.94 0.70
N LYS A 84 6.26 -8.05 0.30
CA LYS A 84 7.36 -8.04 -0.69
C LYS A 84 6.93 -7.51 -2.06
N ALA A 85 5.67 -7.66 -2.42
CA ALA A 85 5.14 -7.18 -3.70
C ALA A 85 4.82 -5.67 -3.70
N LEU A 86 4.94 -4.99 -2.56
CA LEU A 86 4.65 -3.56 -2.43
C LEU A 86 5.93 -2.73 -2.59
N SER A 87 5.82 -1.61 -3.31
CA SER A 87 6.83 -0.55 -3.30
C SER A 87 6.80 0.25 -1.99
N ASP A 88 7.86 1.00 -1.71
CA ASP A 88 7.93 1.83 -0.50
C ASP A 88 6.90 2.98 -0.53
N GLN A 89 6.60 3.47 -1.73
CA GLN A 89 5.54 4.46 -1.95
C GLN A 89 4.16 3.86 -1.63
N GLU A 90 3.84 2.67 -2.13
CA GLU A 90 2.56 2.01 -1.83
C GLU A 90 2.42 1.72 -0.33
N ILE A 91 3.51 1.33 0.34
CA ILE A 91 3.51 1.15 1.81
C ILE A 91 3.19 2.46 2.52
N ASP A 92 3.81 3.57 2.11
CA ASP A 92 3.54 4.88 2.68
C ASP A 92 2.08 5.31 2.47
N GLU A 93 1.55 5.16 1.25
CA GLU A 93 0.17 5.51 0.92
C GLU A 93 -0.84 4.62 1.65
N LEU A 94 -0.62 3.30 1.72
CA LEU A 94 -1.44 2.36 2.49
C LEU A 94 -1.47 2.73 3.97
N SER A 95 -0.31 3.08 4.54
CA SER A 95 -0.21 3.41 5.96
C SER A 95 -1.07 4.60 6.35
N LYS A 96 -1.18 5.60 5.46
CA LYS A 96 -2.02 6.79 5.66
C LYS A 96 -3.49 6.49 5.37
N TYR A 97 -3.77 5.65 4.38
CA TYR A 97 -5.13 5.37 3.93
C TYR A 97 -5.90 4.43 4.87
N ILE A 98 -5.28 3.35 5.34
CA ILE A 98 -5.94 2.29 6.12
C ILE A 98 -6.70 2.82 7.35
N PRO A 99 -6.14 3.72 8.19
CA PRO A 99 -6.85 4.24 9.37
C PRO A 99 -8.11 5.05 9.02
N THR A 100 -8.16 5.65 7.83
CA THR A 100 -9.32 6.43 7.36
C THR A 100 -10.54 5.56 7.06
N LEU A 101 -10.35 4.23 6.96
CA LEU A 101 -11.41 3.27 6.66
C LEU A 101 -12.23 2.87 7.90
N LYS A 102 -11.78 3.26 9.11
CA LYS A 102 -12.50 2.96 10.34
C LYS A 102 -13.83 3.72 10.38
N LYS A 103 -14.91 2.99 10.62
CA LYS A 103 -16.27 3.51 10.79
C LYS A 103 -16.68 3.50 12.26
#